data_AF-A0ABC8S7E1-F1
#
_entry.id   AF-A0ABC8S7E1-F1
#
_cell.length_a   1.000
_cell.length_b   1.000
_cell.length_c   1.000
_cell.angle_alpha   90.00
_cell.angle_beta   90.00
_cell.angle_gamma   90.00
#
_symmetry.space_group_name_H-M   'P 1'
#
loop_
_entity.id
_entity.type
_entity.pdbx_description
1 polymer ?
#
loop_
_entity_poly.entity_id
_entity_poly.type
_entity_poly.pdbx_seq_one_letter_code
_entity_poly.pdbx_strand_id
1 'polypeptide(L)'
;MASTQCVVVLFLITFTSTAFPRSILETSPKTHHSFTFNPISIRRKIPNDGDAFYCDSWRLSDGNAFYCESWRLSVETDNAGSWTQIPASCLDFVEEYATGDHYSSDLEVFAENALEFAKEVNVSSIHGKDAWVFDIDETLLSNVGYYEFYGFGYYDVDALNEWVESAVDPALPASLELYKELQNMGFKLILLTGRSESLRNATEKNLLQAGYSNWETLILR
;
A
#
# COMPACT_ATOMS: atom_id res chain seq x y z
N MET A 1 39.79 0.05 6.27
CA MET A 1 38.66 -0.84 5.92
C MET A 1 37.46 0.06 5.68
N ALA A 2 37.05 0.21 4.42
CA ALA A 2 35.84 0.96 4.09
C ALA A 2 34.64 0.13 4.56
N SER A 3 33.85 0.69 5.48
CA SER A 3 32.60 0.10 5.95
C SER A 3 31.65 0.02 4.77
N THR A 4 31.24 -1.20 4.41
CA THR A 4 30.25 -1.45 3.36
C THR A 4 28.87 -1.15 3.94
N GLN A 5 28.32 0.04 3.66
CA GLN A 5 26.91 0.32 3.93
C GLN A 5 26.12 -0.11 2.69
N CYS A 6 25.35 -1.20 2.82
CA CYS A 6 24.24 -1.44 1.93
C CYS A 6 23.05 -0.67 2.51
N VAL A 7 22.56 0.33 1.78
CA VAL A 7 21.30 0.99 2.14
C VAL A 7 20.20 0.17 1.47
N VAL A 8 19.47 -0.60 2.28
CA VAL A 8 18.24 -1.26 1.84
C VAL A 8 17.11 -0.42 2.36
N VAL A 9 16.41 0.23 1.44
CA VAL A 9 15.22 1.01 1.75
C VAL A 9 14.01 0.15 1.38
N LEU A 10 13.31 -0.34 2.40
CA LEU A 10 12.05 -1.02 2.24
C LEU A 10 10.94 0.01 2.48
N PHE A 11 10.31 0.47 1.40
CA PHE A 11 9.12 1.31 1.51
C PHE A 11 7.90 0.48 1.20
N LEU A 12 7.17 0.12 2.26
CA LEU A 12 5.82 -0.40 2.17
C LEU A 12 4.89 0.82 2.18
N ILE A 13 4.33 1.17 1.03
CA ILE A 13 3.20 2.09 0.98
C ILE A 13 1.99 1.25 1.40
N THR A 14 1.66 1.23 2.69
CA THR A 14 0.44 0.58 3.16
C THR A 14 -0.77 1.49 3.00
N PHE A 15 -0.90 2.17 1.86
CA PHE A 15 -2.18 2.82 1.56
C PHE A 15 -3.17 1.70 1.26
N THR A 16 -4.07 1.46 2.22
CA THR A 16 -5.12 0.42 2.26
C THR A 16 -4.74 -1.04 2.62
N SER A 17 -3.46 -1.38 2.82
CA SER A 17 -3.05 -2.79 3.01
C SER A 17 -2.95 -3.27 4.47
N THR A 18 -4.02 -3.11 5.25
CA THR A 18 -4.22 -3.92 6.47
C THR A 18 -5.53 -4.73 6.45
N ALA A 19 -6.39 -4.54 5.43
CA ALA A 19 -7.42 -5.52 5.06
C ALA A 19 -6.86 -6.74 4.31
N PHE A 20 -5.60 -6.68 3.86
CA PHE A 20 -4.96 -7.74 3.09
C PHE A 20 -4.09 -8.61 4.01
N PRO A 21 -4.08 -9.93 3.80
CA PRO A 21 -3.39 -10.85 4.68
C PRO A 21 -1.90 -10.52 4.73
N ARG A 22 -1.42 -10.22 5.95
CA ARG A 22 -0.03 -10.03 6.37
C ARG A 22 0.98 -10.59 5.36
N SER A 23 1.74 -9.71 4.72
CA SER A 23 2.89 -10.11 3.92
C SER A 23 4.12 -10.38 4.80
N ILE A 24 4.53 -11.65 4.76
CA ILE A 24 5.89 -12.11 4.42
C ILE A 24 7.02 -11.91 5.44
N LEU A 25 6.89 -11.10 6.48
CA LEU A 25 7.90 -11.02 7.56
C LEU A 25 7.31 -11.38 8.93
N GLU A 26 6.94 -12.66 9.11
CA GLU A 26 6.92 -13.24 10.46
C GLU A 26 8.36 -13.43 10.96
N THR A 27 8.98 -12.34 11.42
CA THR A 27 10.10 -12.50 12.36
C THR A 27 9.52 -12.99 13.68
N SER A 28 9.61 -14.30 13.90
CA SER A 28 9.33 -14.97 15.19
C SER A 28 9.83 -14.10 16.35
N PRO A 29 8.98 -13.67 17.30
CA PRO A 29 9.41 -12.88 18.44
C PRO A 29 10.09 -13.82 19.45
N LYS A 30 11.35 -14.15 19.19
CA LYS A 30 12.24 -14.64 20.25
C LYS A 30 13.13 -13.49 20.66
N THR A 31 12.99 -13.15 21.95
CA THR A 31 13.74 -12.20 22.76
C THR A 31 13.42 -10.72 22.58
N HIS A 32 12.33 -10.27 23.23
CA HIS A 32 12.38 -8.99 23.95
C HIS A 32 11.85 -9.18 25.38
N HIS A 33 12.62 -8.65 26.33
CA HIS A 33 12.32 -8.65 27.75
C HIS A 33 10.92 -8.08 28.03
N SER A 34 10.23 -8.76 28.95
CA SER A 34 8.88 -8.46 29.40
C SER A 34 8.74 -7.02 29.87
N PHE A 35 8.05 -6.19 29.09
CA PHE A 35 7.30 -5.06 29.61
C PHE A 35 5.82 -5.45 29.54
N THR A 36 5.26 -5.82 30.68
CA THR A 36 3.83 -6.07 30.83
C THR A 36 3.08 -4.74 30.66
N PHE A 37 2.59 -4.48 29.44
CA PHE A 37 1.50 -3.53 29.27
C PHE A 37 0.21 -4.21 29.73
N ASN A 38 -0.38 -3.70 30.81
CA ASN A 38 -1.75 -4.04 31.18
C ASN A 38 -2.67 -3.55 30.06
N PRO A 39 -3.42 -4.42 29.37
CA PRO A 39 -4.40 -3.97 28.41
C PRO A 39 -5.51 -3.24 29.18
N ILE A 40 -5.57 -1.92 29.02
CA ILE A 40 -6.77 -1.17 29.38
C ILE A 40 -7.86 -1.69 28.46
N SER A 41 -8.80 -2.45 29.03
CA SER A 41 -10.06 -2.80 28.37
C SER A 41 -10.86 -1.52 28.12
N ILE A 42 -10.53 -0.80 27.05
CA ILE A 42 -11.38 0.27 26.54
C ILE A 42 -12.57 -0.44 25.88
N ARG A 43 -13.69 -0.55 26.60
CA ARG A 43 -14.97 -0.83 25.95
C ARG A 43 -15.26 0.36 25.02
N ARG A 44 -14.87 0.24 23.74
CA ARG A 44 -15.25 1.19 22.70
C ARG A 44 -16.76 1.06 22.50
N LYS A 45 -17.48 2.18 22.67
CA LYS A 45 -18.86 2.30 22.20
C LYS A 45 -18.79 2.37 20.68
N ILE A 46 -19.06 1.26 20.01
CA ILE A 46 -19.52 1.30 18.62
C ILE A 46 -20.91 1.95 18.70
N PRO A 47 -21.17 3.08 18.02
CA PRO A 47 -22.53 3.61 17.92
C PRO A 47 -23.44 2.52 17.35
N ASN A 48 -24.56 2.23 18.02
CA ASN A 48 -25.51 1.25 17.52
C ASN A 48 -26.14 1.78 16.23
N ASP A 49 -26.04 1.00 15.15
CA ASP A 49 -26.76 1.18 13.90
C ASP A 49 -28.26 0.94 14.13
N GLY A 50 -28.92 1.95 14.68
CA GLY A 50 -30.37 2.10 14.66
C GLY A 50 -30.71 3.21 13.70
N ASP A 51 -31.47 2.87 12.66
CA ASP A 51 -32.16 3.78 11.73
C ASP A 51 -31.49 3.98 10.36
N ALA A 52 -31.26 2.87 9.66
CA ALA A 52 -31.12 2.88 8.20
C ALA A 52 -32.50 3.01 7.53
N PHE A 53 -32.91 4.22 7.14
CA PHE A 53 -33.96 4.46 6.13
C PHE A 53 -33.91 5.92 5.62
N TYR A 54 -33.23 6.16 4.48
CA TYR A 54 -33.70 6.98 3.34
C TYR A 54 -32.58 7.13 2.31
N CYS A 55 -32.86 6.79 1.04
CA CYS A 55 -32.04 7.19 -0.09
C CYS A 55 -32.41 8.63 -0.46
N ASP A 56 -31.80 9.61 0.20
CA ASP A 56 -31.81 11.01 -0.25
C ASP A 56 -30.36 11.52 -0.26
N SER A 57 -29.82 11.73 -1.47
CA SER A 57 -28.81 12.75 -1.79
C SER A 57 -27.79 13.09 -0.69
N TRP A 58 -26.90 12.16 -0.35
CA TRP A 58 -25.81 12.42 0.60
C TRP A 58 -24.68 13.20 -0.08
N ARG A 59 -24.75 14.55 0.01
CA ARG A 59 -23.52 15.24 0.45
C ARG A 59 -23.20 14.62 1.79
N LEU A 60 -22.03 13.98 1.92
CA LEU A 60 -21.51 13.43 3.16
C LEU A 60 -21.91 14.36 4.31
N SER A 61 -22.76 13.91 5.23
CA SER A 61 -23.07 14.74 6.39
C SER A 61 -21.74 15.03 7.09
N ASP A 62 -21.38 16.29 7.25
CA ASP A 62 -20.04 16.74 7.66
C ASP A 62 -19.43 15.94 8.83
N GLY A 63 -20.25 15.42 9.74
CA GLY A 63 -19.82 14.58 10.87
C GLY A 63 -19.24 13.20 10.51
N ASN A 64 -19.71 12.54 9.45
CA ASN A 64 -19.19 11.24 9.02
C ASN A 64 -17.84 11.40 8.30
N ALA A 65 -17.66 12.46 7.51
CA ALA A 65 -16.40 12.73 6.80
C ALA A 65 -15.21 12.90 7.76
N PHE A 66 -15.37 13.66 8.85
CA PHE A 66 -14.30 13.83 9.85
C PHE A 66 -13.92 12.53 10.56
N TYR A 67 -14.91 11.69 10.87
CA TYR A 67 -14.65 10.38 11.47
C TYR A 67 -13.89 9.48 10.49
N CYS A 68 -14.31 9.42 9.24
CA CYS A 68 -13.70 8.55 8.24
C CYS A 68 -12.28 8.97 7.87
N GLU A 69 -12.01 10.28 7.80
CA GLU A 69 -10.65 10.81 7.64
C GLU A 69 -9.77 10.48 8.86
N SER A 70 -10.31 10.62 10.08
CA SER A 70 -9.58 10.23 11.30
C SER A 70 -9.32 8.73 11.37
N TRP A 71 -10.27 7.92 10.91
CA TRP A 71 -10.13 6.47 10.83
C TRP A 71 -9.07 6.08 9.78
N ARG A 72 -9.10 6.67 8.58
CA ARG A 72 -8.07 6.50 7.55
C ARG A 72 -6.68 6.80 8.11
N LEU A 73 -6.49 7.97 8.72
CA LEU A 73 -5.21 8.33 9.35
C LEU A 73 -4.79 7.32 10.43
N SER A 74 -5.75 6.84 11.23
CA SER A 74 -5.49 5.80 12.24
C SER A 74 -5.06 4.47 11.61
N VAL A 75 -5.55 4.12 10.42
CA VAL A 75 -5.12 2.93 9.65
C VAL A 75 -3.70 3.15 9.11
N GLU A 76 -3.45 4.27 8.44
CA GLU A 76 -2.14 4.60 7.83
C GLU A 76 -1.00 4.69 8.85
N THR A 77 -1.32 5.00 10.11
CA THR A 77 -0.35 5.09 11.21
C THR A 77 -0.28 3.84 12.09
N ASP A 78 -0.91 2.74 11.66
CA ASP A 78 -1.00 1.45 12.38
C ASP A 78 -1.64 1.55 13.79
N ASN A 79 -2.31 2.67 14.09
CA ASN A 79 -2.99 2.89 15.38
C ASN A 79 -4.35 2.18 15.45
N ALA A 80 -4.96 1.88 14.30
CA ALA A 80 -6.23 1.14 14.22
C ALA A 80 -6.08 -0.33 14.65
N GLY A 81 -4.86 -0.89 14.57
CA GLY A 81 -4.60 -2.31 14.72
C GLY A 81 -5.21 -3.14 13.58
N SER A 82 -5.48 -4.42 13.82
CA SER A 82 -6.09 -5.29 12.81
C SER A 82 -7.57 -4.97 12.58
N TRP A 83 -7.94 -4.81 11.31
CA TRP A 83 -9.32 -4.68 10.85
C TRP A 83 -9.52 -5.58 9.63
N THR A 84 -10.78 -5.91 9.30
CA THR A 84 -11.11 -6.85 8.21
C THR A 84 -11.97 -6.21 7.13
N GLN A 85 -12.65 -5.11 7.44
CA GLN A 85 -13.56 -4.40 6.54
C GLN A 85 -13.54 -2.91 6.87
N ILE A 86 -13.78 -2.09 5.84
CA ILE A 86 -14.01 -0.66 5.98
C ILE A 86 -15.30 -0.47 6.81
N PRO A 87 -15.34 0.46 7.80
CA PRO A 87 -16.59 0.80 8.47
C PRO A 87 -17.66 1.18 7.44
N ALA A 88 -18.87 0.63 7.55
CA ALA A 88 -19.93 0.84 6.55
C ALA A 88 -20.24 2.34 6.33
N SER A 89 -20.13 3.16 7.39
CA SER A 89 -20.30 4.62 7.33
C SER A 89 -19.21 5.36 6.55
N CYS A 90 -18.13 4.69 6.17
CA CYS A 90 -16.95 5.24 5.50
C CYS A 90 -16.73 4.71 4.08
N LEU A 91 -17.65 3.88 3.55
CA LEU A 91 -17.52 3.35 2.19
C LEU A 91 -17.47 4.46 1.14
N ASP A 92 -18.48 5.35 1.13
CA ASP A 92 -18.53 6.49 0.22
C ASP A 92 -17.29 7.39 0.34
N PHE A 93 -16.80 7.59 1.56
CA PHE A 93 -15.58 8.35 1.81
C PHE A 93 -14.35 7.67 1.19
N VAL A 94 -14.21 6.34 1.34
CA VAL A 94 -13.07 5.60 0.79
C VAL A 94 -13.12 5.57 -0.74
N GLU A 95 -14.31 5.40 -1.33
CA GLU A 95 -14.52 5.49 -2.77
C GLU A 95 -14.09 6.86 -3.30
N GLU A 96 -14.59 7.95 -2.70
CA GLU A 96 -14.23 9.32 -3.07
C GLU A 96 -12.72 9.57 -2.91
N TYR A 97 -12.12 9.09 -1.82
CA TYR A 97 -10.70 9.23 -1.58
C TYR A 97 -9.86 8.50 -2.64
N ALA A 98 -10.16 7.22 -2.89
CA ALA A 98 -9.38 6.33 -3.74
C ALA A 98 -9.49 6.66 -5.24
N THR A 99 -10.66 7.16 -5.67
CA THR A 99 -10.93 7.52 -7.07
C THR A 99 -10.72 9.01 -7.37
N GLY A 100 -10.62 9.84 -6.34
CA GLY A 100 -10.45 11.29 -6.45
C GLY A 100 -8.99 11.76 -6.39
N ASP A 101 -8.85 13.09 -6.34
CA ASP A 101 -7.54 13.76 -6.36
C ASP A 101 -6.75 13.58 -5.05
N HIS A 102 -7.43 13.26 -3.93
CA HIS A 102 -6.78 13.15 -2.62
C HIS A 102 -5.76 12.01 -2.56
N TYR A 103 -6.12 10.81 -3.02
CA TYR A 103 -5.19 9.68 -3.05
C TYR A 103 -4.01 9.94 -3.97
N SER A 104 -4.26 10.54 -5.15
CA SER A 104 -3.19 10.92 -6.07
C SER A 104 -2.25 11.96 -5.46
N SER A 105 -2.78 12.97 -4.78
CA SER A 105 -1.97 13.99 -4.08
C SER A 105 -1.13 13.40 -2.95
N ASP A 106 -1.66 12.44 -2.18
CA ASP A 106 -0.91 11.75 -1.13
C ASP A 106 0.27 10.96 -1.73
N LEU A 107 0.05 10.29 -2.87
CA LEU A 107 1.11 9.55 -3.59
C LEU A 107 2.19 10.47 -4.18
N GLU A 108 1.81 11.63 -4.69
CA GLU A 108 2.76 12.64 -5.19
C GLU A 108 3.69 13.12 -4.07
N VAL A 109 3.12 13.52 -2.92
CA VAL A 109 3.91 13.95 -1.76
C VAL A 109 4.82 12.83 -1.25
N PHE A 110 4.33 11.58 -1.23
CA PHE A 110 5.18 10.43 -0.91
C PHE A 110 6.37 10.30 -1.88
N ALA A 111 6.11 10.33 -3.19
CA ALA A 111 7.13 10.15 -4.21
C ALA A 111 8.18 11.26 -4.18
N GLU A 112 7.77 12.51 -3.94
CA GLU A 112 8.65 13.65 -3.77
C GLU A 112 9.60 13.47 -2.58
N ASN A 113 9.05 13.11 -1.41
CA ASN A 113 9.84 12.88 -0.20
C ASN A 113 10.82 11.71 -0.38
N ALA A 114 10.38 10.62 -1.02
CA ALA A 114 11.22 9.47 -1.32
C ALA A 114 12.37 9.84 -2.28
N LEU A 115 12.08 10.64 -3.30
CA LEU A 115 13.09 11.13 -4.25
C LEU A 115 14.08 12.10 -3.60
N GLU A 116 13.63 12.98 -2.71
CA GLU A 116 14.50 13.87 -1.94
C GLU A 116 15.48 13.05 -1.08
N PHE A 117 14.98 12.06 -0.35
CA PHE A 117 15.84 11.14 0.39
C PHE A 117 16.82 10.40 -0.53
N ALA A 118 16.37 9.90 -1.68
CA ALA A 118 17.22 9.20 -2.63
C ALA A 118 18.40 10.05 -3.12
N LYS A 119 18.21 11.38 -3.27
CA LYS A 119 19.26 12.33 -3.67
C LYS A 119 20.32 12.55 -2.59
N GLU A 120 20.01 12.29 -1.33
CA GLU A 120 20.98 12.33 -0.24
C GLU A 120 21.83 11.06 -0.16
N VAL A 121 21.37 9.96 -0.75
CA VAL A 121 22.11 8.70 -0.80
C VAL A 121 23.20 8.81 -1.88
N ASN A 122 24.46 8.68 -1.46
CA ASN A 122 25.58 8.60 -2.39
C ASN A 122 25.64 7.20 -3.03
N VAL A 123 24.84 7.00 -4.08
CA VAL A 123 24.78 5.75 -4.84
C VAL A 123 26.14 5.47 -5.48
N SER A 124 26.86 4.50 -4.93
CA SER A 124 28.23 4.21 -5.33
C SER A 124 28.24 3.32 -6.56
N SER A 125 28.52 3.93 -7.72
CA SER A 125 28.80 3.19 -8.97
C SER A 125 30.00 2.24 -8.86
N ILE A 126 30.85 2.41 -7.83
CA ILE A 126 32.04 1.58 -7.59
C ILE A 126 31.66 0.17 -7.11
N HIS A 127 30.53 0.03 -6.41
CA HIS A 127 30.09 -1.26 -5.88
C HIS A 127 28.79 -1.76 -6.52
N GLY A 128 27.90 -0.85 -6.95
CA GLY A 128 26.67 -1.21 -7.67
C GLY A 128 25.69 -2.06 -6.85
N LYS A 129 25.69 -1.89 -5.53
CA LYS A 129 24.89 -2.70 -4.58
C LYS A 129 23.77 -1.92 -3.88
N ASP A 130 23.68 -0.61 -4.13
CA ASP A 130 22.64 0.22 -3.54
C ASP A 130 21.31 -0.14 -4.20
N ALA A 131 20.36 -0.63 -3.40
CA ALA A 131 19.12 -1.20 -3.89
C ALA A 131 17.92 -0.49 -3.28
N TRP A 132 16.87 -0.38 -4.09
CA TRP A 132 15.58 0.11 -3.65
C TRP A 132 14.56 -1.00 -3.81
N VAL A 133 13.81 -1.29 -2.75
CA VAL A 133 12.80 -2.36 -2.75
C VAL A 133 11.43 -1.73 -2.87
N PHE A 134 10.67 -2.16 -3.87
CA PHE A 134 9.28 -1.78 -4.09
C PHE A 134 8.36 -2.96 -3.79
N ASP A 135 7.26 -2.69 -3.10
CA ASP A 135 6.05 -3.52 -3.22
C ASP A 135 5.38 -3.27 -4.58
N ILE A 136 4.37 -4.07 -4.96
CA ILE A 136 3.66 -3.96 -6.23
C ILE A 136 2.25 -3.41 -6.04
N ASP A 137 1.41 -4.11 -5.29
CA ASP A 137 0.00 -3.75 -5.11
C ASP A 137 -0.11 -2.47 -4.26
N GLU A 138 -0.89 -1.49 -4.73
CA GLU A 138 -1.04 -0.14 -4.14
C GLU A 138 0.27 0.62 -3.96
N THR A 139 1.35 0.17 -4.63
CA THR A 139 2.67 0.80 -4.61
C THR A 139 3.16 1.12 -6.02
N LEU A 140 3.16 0.16 -6.94
CA LEU A 140 3.48 0.37 -8.36
C LEU A 140 2.24 0.23 -9.26
N LEU A 141 1.39 -0.75 -8.97
CA LEU A 141 0.15 -1.02 -9.70
C LEU A 141 -1.04 -0.70 -8.80
N SER A 142 -2.08 -0.11 -9.37
CA SER A 142 -3.32 0.18 -8.65
C SER A 142 -4.38 -0.88 -8.94
N ASN A 143 -4.86 -1.57 -7.91
CA ASN A 143 -6.03 -2.44 -7.99
C ASN A 143 -7.33 -1.71 -7.60
N VAL A 144 -7.33 -0.38 -7.51
CA VAL A 144 -8.55 0.41 -7.19
C VAL A 144 -9.71 0.06 -8.11
N GLY A 145 -9.44 -0.24 -9.39
CA GLY A 145 -10.46 -0.69 -10.34
C GLY A 145 -11.15 -2.01 -9.95
N TYR A 146 -10.45 -2.93 -9.28
CA TYR A 146 -11.07 -4.13 -8.69
C TYR A 146 -12.05 -3.71 -7.60
N TYR A 147 -11.61 -2.86 -6.67
CA TYR A 147 -12.44 -2.42 -5.55
C TYR A 147 -13.66 -1.63 -6.01
N GLU A 148 -13.50 -0.75 -6.99
CA GLU A 148 -14.60 -0.01 -7.61
C GLU A 148 -15.62 -0.97 -8.25
N PHE A 149 -15.16 -1.96 -9.01
CA PHE A 149 -16.04 -2.95 -9.65
C PHE A 149 -16.88 -3.75 -8.63
N TYR A 150 -16.32 -4.05 -7.46
CA TYR A 150 -16.99 -4.79 -6.39
C TYR A 150 -17.63 -3.89 -5.31
N GLY A 151 -17.66 -2.57 -5.51
CA GLY A 151 -18.38 -1.60 -4.66
C GLY A 151 -17.69 -1.18 -3.36
N PHE A 152 -16.37 -1.33 -3.27
CA PHE A 152 -15.51 -1.09 -2.11
C PHE A 152 -15.91 -1.92 -0.87
N GLY A 153 -14.92 -2.42 -0.11
CA GLY A 153 -15.17 -3.21 1.10
C GLY A 153 -15.46 -4.71 0.89
N TYR A 154 -15.63 -5.15 -0.36
CA TYR A 154 -15.59 -6.58 -0.72
C TYR A 154 -14.15 -7.05 -0.94
N TYR A 155 -13.78 -8.15 -0.28
CA TYR A 155 -12.50 -8.82 -0.47
C TYR A 155 -12.72 -10.32 -0.61
N ASP A 156 -12.30 -10.85 -1.75
CA ASP A 156 -12.26 -12.28 -2.04
C ASP A 156 -10.95 -12.58 -2.75
N VAL A 157 -10.18 -13.50 -2.18
CA VAL A 157 -8.82 -13.78 -2.65
C VAL A 157 -8.81 -14.45 -4.02
N ASP A 158 -9.80 -15.29 -4.32
CA ASP A 158 -9.86 -15.99 -5.59
C ASP A 158 -10.28 -15.02 -6.70
N ALA A 159 -11.27 -14.17 -6.43
CA ALA A 159 -11.67 -13.10 -7.35
C ALA A 159 -10.53 -12.09 -7.61
N LEU A 160 -9.76 -11.73 -6.59
CA LEU A 160 -8.59 -10.86 -6.76
C LEU A 160 -7.50 -11.54 -7.59
N ASN A 161 -7.25 -12.83 -7.38
CA ASN A 161 -6.28 -13.57 -8.19
C ASN A 161 -6.72 -13.64 -9.67
N GLU A 162 -8.00 -13.90 -9.94
CA GLU A 162 -8.57 -13.85 -11.30
C GLU A 162 -8.42 -12.46 -11.94
N TRP A 163 -8.62 -11.40 -11.16
CA TRP A 163 -8.37 -10.03 -11.60
C TRP A 163 -6.90 -9.82 -11.95
N VAL A 164 -5.97 -10.22 -11.09
CA VAL A 164 -4.52 -10.11 -11.33
C VAL A 164 -4.10 -10.88 -12.58
N GLU A 165 -4.68 -12.05 -12.84
CA GLU A 165 -4.41 -12.84 -14.06
C GLU A 165 -4.76 -12.09 -15.35
N SER A 166 -5.72 -11.15 -15.30
CA SER A 166 -6.09 -10.33 -16.46
C SER A 166 -4.98 -9.34 -16.85
N ALA A 167 -4.09 -8.98 -15.92
CA ALA A 167 -2.95 -8.08 -16.11
C ALA A 167 -3.35 -6.70 -16.67
N VAL A 168 -4.36 -6.07 -16.06
CA VAL A 168 -4.93 -4.79 -16.50
C VAL A 168 -4.74 -3.63 -15.51
N ASP A 169 -4.03 -3.86 -14.39
CA ASP A 169 -3.85 -2.84 -13.36
C ASP A 169 -3.02 -1.67 -13.91
N PRO A 170 -3.49 -0.42 -13.82
CA PRO A 170 -2.71 0.74 -14.26
C PRO A 170 -1.53 1.01 -13.33
N ALA A 171 -0.50 1.67 -13.87
CA ALA A 171 0.57 2.23 -13.05
C ALA A 171 0.04 3.33 -12.13
N LEU A 172 0.58 3.41 -10.91
CA LEU A 172 0.49 4.63 -10.10
C LEU A 172 1.45 5.68 -10.68
N PRO A 173 0.98 6.83 -11.20
CA PRO A 173 1.83 7.76 -11.95
C PRO A 173 3.04 8.28 -11.16
N ALA A 174 2.83 8.73 -9.93
CA ALA A 174 3.91 9.22 -9.05
C ALA A 174 4.97 8.13 -8.79
N SER A 175 4.53 6.89 -8.57
CA SER A 175 5.44 5.75 -8.38
C SER A 175 6.21 5.39 -9.64
N LEU A 176 5.60 5.49 -10.82
CA LEU A 176 6.28 5.25 -12.10
C LEU A 176 7.37 6.30 -12.37
N GLU A 177 7.12 7.55 -12.02
CA GLU A 177 8.13 8.61 -12.11
C GLU A 177 9.29 8.34 -11.13
N LEU A 178 8.99 8.10 -9.86
CA LEU A 178 10.00 7.75 -8.85
C LEU A 178 10.84 6.54 -9.27
N TYR A 179 10.20 5.48 -9.78
CA TYR A 179 10.88 4.28 -10.26
C TYR A 179 11.93 4.62 -11.33
N LYS A 180 11.56 5.43 -12.33
CA LYS A 180 12.47 5.84 -13.41
C LYS A 180 13.61 6.72 -12.91
N GLU A 181 13.32 7.65 -12.01
CA GLU A 181 14.35 8.51 -11.40
C GLU A 181 15.37 7.68 -10.62
N LEU A 182 14.92 6.73 -9.79
CA LEU A 182 15.81 5.84 -9.04
C LEU A 182 16.67 4.97 -9.96
N GLN A 183 16.12 4.48 -11.09
CA GLN A 183 16.93 3.78 -12.09
C GLN A 183 18.00 4.67 -12.71
N ASN A 184 17.65 5.92 -13.07
CA ASN A 184 18.58 6.89 -13.64
C ASN A 184 19.70 7.24 -12.65
N MET A 185 19.42 7.23 -11.35
CA MET A 185 20.39 7.43 -10.28
C MET A 185 21.28 6.21 -10.04
N GLY A 186 20.98 5.06 -10.66
CA GLY A 186 21.78 3.84 -10.58
C GLY A 186 21.40 2.87 -9.47
N PHE A 187 20.25 3.07 -8.81
CA PHE A 187 19.74 2.09 -7.85
C PHE A 187 19.40 0.77 -8.54
N LYS A 188 19.68 -0.34 -7.85
CA LYS A 188 19.18 -1.66 -8.20
C LYS A 188 17.75 -1.82 -7.68
N LEU A 189 16.78 -1.90 -8.59
CA LEU A 189 15.39 -2.00 -8.19
C LEU A 189 14.99 -3.46 -7.97
N ILE A 190 14.50 -3.78 -6.78
CA ILE A 190 14.01 -5.10 -6.41
C ILE A 190 12.51 -4.98 -6.19
N LEU A 191 11.74 -5.91 -6.75
CA LEU A 191 10.31 -5.99 -6.55
C LEU A 191 10.00 -7.14 -5.59
N LEU A 192 9.23 -6.87 -4.53
CA LEU A 192 8.84 -7.83 -3.52
C LEU A 192 7.34 -7.71 -3.26
N THR A 193 6.56 -8.74 -3.61
CA THR A 193 5.08 -8.68 -3.53
C THR A 193 4.49 -9.81 -2.71
N GLY A 194 3.30 -9.56 -2.15
CA GLY A 194 2.42 -10.54 -1.53
C GLY A 194 1.79 -11.55 -2.51
N ARG A 195 1.79 -11.27 -3.82
CA ARG A 195 1.25 -12.16 -4.85
C ARG A 195 1.96 -13.52 -4.82
N SER A 196 1.22 -14.60 -5.09
CA SER A 196 1.80 -15.94 -5.14
C SER A 196 2.65 -16.17 -6.39
N GLU A 197 3.64 -17.05 -6.33
CA GLU A 197 4.45 -17.44 -7.50
C GLU A 197 3.64 -17.87 -8.74
N SER A 198 2.43 -18.41 -8.56
CA SER A 198 1.56 -18.78 -9.69
C SER A 198 1.16 -17.60 -10.57
N LEU A 199 1.15 -16.38 -10.02
CA LEU A 199 0.78 -15.13 -10.70
C LEU A 199 1.97 -14.42 -11.35
N ARG A 200 3.18 -15.01 -11.32
CA ARG A 200 4.41 -14.37 -11.82
C ARG A 200 4.26 -13.85 -13.26
N ASN A 201 3.80 -14.70 -14.17
CA ASN A 201 3.70 -14.34 -15.59
C ASN A 201 2.72 -13.17 -15.82
N ALA A 202 1.57 -13.18 -15.14
CA ALA A 202 0.60 -12.11 -15.23
C ALA A 202 1.14 -10.81 -14.64
N THR A 203 1.83 -10.89 -13.49
CA THR A 203 2.44 -9.75 -12.81
C THR A 203 3.54 -9.11 -13.67
N GLU A 204 4.46 -9.90 -14.24
CA GLU A 204 5.52 -9.40 -15.12
C GLU A 204 4.94 -8.74 -16.38
N LYS A 205 3.94 -9.38 -17.00
CA LYS A 205 3.23 -8.81 -18.15
C LYS A 205 2.60 -7.45 -17.80
N ASN A 206 1.91 -7.37 -16.66
CA ASN A 206 1.26 -6.14 -16.24
C ASN A 206 2.29 -5.03 -15.97
N LEU A 207 3.37 -5.32 -15.25
CA LEU A 207 4.45 -4.36 -14.96
C LEU A 207 5.03 -3.78 -16.26
N LEU A 208 5.33 -4.64 -17.23
CA LEU A 208 5.84 -4.21 -18.54
C LEU A 208 4.84 -3.32 -19.29
N GLN A 209 3.56 -3.68 -19.29
CA GLN A 209 2.49 -2.90 -19.92
C GLN A 209 2.26 -1.55 -19.23
N ALA A 210 2.40 -1.51 -17.91
CA ALA A 210 2.32 -0.32 -17.08
C ALA A 210 3.57 0.59 -17.19
N GLY A 211 4.62 0.13 -17.88
CA GLY A 211 5.83 0.90 -18.17
C GLY A 211 6.99 0.69 -17.18
N TYR A 212 6.87 -0.27 -16.27
CA TYR A 212 7.96 -0.73 -15.41
C TYR A 212 8.82 -1.74 -16.16
N SER A 213 10.14 -1.60 -16.11
CA SER A 213 11.08 -2.52 -16.75
C SER A 213 12.46 -2.43 -16.09
N ASN A 214 13.35 -3.39 -16.36
CA ASN A 214 14.73 -3.41 -15.85
C ASN A 214 14.84 -3.45 -14.31
N TRP A 215 13.92 -4.14 -13.63
CA TRP A 215 14.15 -4.56 -12.24
C TRP A 215 15.24 -5.64 -12.18
N GLU A 216 15.99 -5.67 -11.09
CA GLU A 216 17.06 -6.65 -10.84
C GLU A 216 16.47 -8.03 -10.48
N THR A 217 15.42 -8.06 -9.67
CA THR A 217 14.76 -9.30 -9.23
C THR A 217 13.31 -9.03 -8.86
N LEU A 218 12.44 -9.99 -9.17
CA LEU A 218 11.04 -10.04 -8.75
C LEU A 218 10.82 -11.24 -7.82
N ILE A 219 10.48 -10.96 -6.57
CA ILE A 219 10.26 -11.93 -5.49
C ILE A 219 8.76 -11.99 -5.17
N LEU A 220 8.17 -13.17 -5.29
CA LEU A 220 6.77 -13.46 -4.94
C LEU A 220 6.72 -14.41 -3.73
N ARG A 221 5.51 -14.63 -3.20
CA ARG A 221 5.25 -15.55 -2.08
C ARG A 221 5.20 -17.02 -2.48
#